data_AF-A0A932CDF1-F1
#
_entry.id   AF-A0A932CDF1-F1
#
_cell.length_a   1.000
_cell.length_b   1.000
_cell.length_c   1.000
_cell.angle_alpha   90.00
_cell.angle_beta   90.00
_cell.angle_gamma   90.00
#
_symmetry.space_group_name_H-M   'P 1'
#
loop_
_entity.id
_entity.type
_entity.pdbx_description
1 polymer ?
#
loop_
_entity_poly.entity_id
_entity_poly.type
_entity_poly.pdbx_seq_one_letter_code
_entity_poly.pdbx_strand_id
1 'polypeptide(L)' 'HHEVVRFVPPEEFEEYGKVGERLGFKFVASAPLVRSSFHAADILAAGKGK' A
#
# COMPACT_ATOMS: atom_id res chain seq x y z
N HIS A 1 0.46 -3.68 25.24
CA HIS A 1 0.12 -3.98 23.84
C HIS A 1 -1.19 -3.27 23.54
N HIS A 2 -1.37 -2.75 22.33
CA HIS A 2 -2.67 -2.20 21.93
C HIS A 2 -3.54 -3.33 21.37
N GLU A 3 -4.83 -3.30 21.69
CA GLU A 3 -5.77 -4.29 21.16
C GLU A 3 -6.00 -4.06 19.66
N VAL A 4 -6.10 -5.17 18.92
CA VAL A 4 -6.47 -5.13 17.50
C VAL A 4 -7.99 -5.03 17.42
N VAL A 5 -8.48 -3.90 16.90
CA VAL A 5 -9.93 -3.64 16.78
C VAL A 5 -10.56 -4.42 15.62
N ARG A 6 -9.82 -4.63 14.52
CA ARG A 6 -10.31 -5.33 13.34
C ARG A 6 -9.19 -5.91 12.50
N PHE A 7 -9.40 -7.12 11.98
CA PHE A 7 -8.61 -7.68 10.88
C PHE A 7 -9.33 -7.36 9.57
N VAL A 8 -8.68 -6.55 8.74
CA VAL A 8 -9.23 -6.11 7.46
C VAL A 8 -9.19 -7.26 6.43
N PRO A 9 -10.29 -7.54 5.71
CA PRO A 9 -10.30 -8.58 4.68
C PRO A 9 -9.54 -8.12 3.43
N PRO A 10 -8.98 -9.05 2.62
CA PRO A 10 -8.16 -8.71 1.45
C PRO A 10 -8.84 -7.76 0.45
N GLU A 11 -10.14 -7.90 0.25
CA GLU A 11 -10.92 -7.12 -0.72
C GLU A 11 -10.97 -5.63 -0.35
N GLU A 12 -10.96 -5.32 0.95
CA GLU A 12 -10.94 -3.92 1.40
C GLU A 12 -9.56 -3.28 1.15
N PHE A 13 -8.48 -4.06 1.20
CA PHE A 13 -7.15 -3.59 0.79
C PHE A 13 -7.09 -3.26 -0.70
N GLU A 14 -7.77 -4.02 -1.56
CA GLU A 14 -7.87 -3.70 -2.99
C GLU A 14 -8.53 -2.35 -3.23
N GLU A 15 -9.61 -2.05 -2.48
CA GLU A 15 -10.28 -0.75 -2.56
C GLU A 15 -9.39 0.39 -2.09
N TYR A 16 -8.63 0.21 -1.01
CA TYR A 16 -7.63 1.21 -0.58
C TYR A 16 -6.55 1.45 -1.64
N GLY A 17 -6.12 0.39 -2.33
CA GLY A 17 -5.21 0.47 -3.47
C GLY A 17 -5.76 1.40 -4.55
N LYS A 18 -6.98 1.12 -5.03
CA LYS A 18 -7.67 1.92 -6.04
C LYS A 18 -7.88 3.37 -5.60
N VAL A 19 -8.17 3.62 -4.31
CA VAL A 19 -8.27 4.98 -3.75
C VAL A 19 -6.93 5.71 -3.87
N GLY A 20 -5.84 5.07 -3.47
CA GLY A 20 -4.50 5.67 -3.56
C GLY A 20 -4.11 6.01 -5.01
N GLU A 21 -4.42 5.13 -5.95
CA GLU A 21 -4.20 5.38 -7.38
C GLU A 21 -5.02 6.59 -7.87
N ARG A 22 -6.30 6.67 -7.51
CA ARG A 22 -7.17 7.81 -7.85
C ARG A 22 -6.69 9.14 -7.26
N LEU A 23 -6.04 9.10 -6.10
CA LEU A 23 -5.43 10.29 -5.48
C LEU A 23 -4.13 10.73 -6.17
N GLY A 24 -3.61 9.95 -7.11
CA GLY A 24 -2.40 10.28 -7.88
C GLY A 24 -1.09 9.90 -7.21
N PHE A 25 -1.11 8.98 -6.23
CA PHE A 25 0.14 8.39 -5.73
C PHE A 25 0.86 7.64 -6.85
N LYS A 26 2.16 7.89 -7.01
CA LYS A 26 2.96 7.24 -8.07
C LYS A 26 3.07 5.73 -7.90
N PHE A 27 2.95 5.24 -6.67
CA PHE A 27 2.99 3.83 -6.33
C PHE A 27 2.13 3.59 -5.09
N VAL A 28 1.40 2.48 -5.09
CA VAL A 28 0.56 2.05 -3.95
C VAL A 28 0.77 0.55 -3.74
N ALA A 29 1.15 0.14 -2.53
CA ALA A 29 1.10 -1.26 -2.09
C ALA A 29 0.08 -1.39 -0.97
N SER A 30 -0.95 -2.21 -1.19
CA SER A 30 -2.05 -2.40 -0.25
C SER A 30 -2.41 -3.89 -0.15
N ALA A 31 -1.96 -4.54 0.92
CA ALA A 31 -2.32 -5.92 1.25
C ALA A 31 -2.02 -6.19 2.75
N PRO A 32 -2.62 -7.24 3.37
CA PRO A 32 -2.54 -7.46 4.82
C PRO A 32 -1.13 -7.50 5.43
N LEU A 33 -0.15 -7.99 4.67
CA LEU A 33 1.23 -8.20 5.14
C LEU A 33 2.21 -7.13 4.67
N VAL A 34 1.74 -6.11 3.93
CA VAL A 34 2.61 -5.03 3.45
C VAL A 34 3.23 -4.30 4.64
N ARG A 35 4.49 -3.92 4.47
CA ARG A 35 5.30 -3.13 5.40
C ARG A 35 5.99 -2.04 4.60
N SER A 36 6.50 -1.00 5.28
CA SER A 36 7.14 0.14 4.62
C SER A 36 8.33 -0.21 3.73
N SER A 37 9.04 -1.30 4.03
CA SER A 37 10.18 -1.79 3.25
C SER A 37 9.79 -2.72 2.08
N PHE A 38 8.53 -3.13 1.99
CA PHE A 38 8.06 -4.05 0.95
C PHE A 38 8.26 -3.42 -0.44
N HIS A 39 9.09 -4.03 -1.29
CA HIS A 39 9.47 -3.53 -2.61
C HIS A 39 10.02 -2.10 -2.65
N ALA A 40 10.55 -1.57 -1.54
CA ALA A 40 10.99 -0.17 -1.47
C ALA A 40 12.04 0.20 -2.54
N ALA A 41 12.91 -0.74 -2.94
CA ALA A 41 13.88 -0.54 -4.01
C ALA A 41 13.19 -0.32 -5.37
N ASP A 42 12.19 -1.13 -5.70
CA ASP A 42 11.42 -1.04 -6.95
C ASP A 42 10.59 0.25 -6.98
N ILE A 43 9.99 0.62 -5.84
CA ILE A 43 9.23 1.87 -5.65
C ILE A 43 10.13 3.07 -5.88
N LEU A 44 11.34 3.05 -5.30
CA LEU A 44 12.30 4.13 -5.46
C LEU A 44 12.80 4.24 -6.91
N ALA A 45 13.02 3.11 -7.58
CA ALA A 45 13.38 3.07 -8.98
C ALA A 45 12.27 3.65 -9.87
N ALA A 46 11.01 3.26 -9.65
CA ALA A 46 9.85 3.79 -10.35
C ALA A 46 9.63 5.30 -10.09
N GLY A 47 9.90 5.76 -8.86
CA GLY A 47 9.74 7.18 -8.48
C GLY A 47 10.78 8.12 -9.10
N LYS A 48 11.97 7.60 -9.48
CA LYS A 48 13.09 8.35 -10.07
C LYS A 48 12.90 8.72 -11.55
N GLY A 49 11.83 8.28 -12.20
CA GLY A 49 11.45 8.71 -13.54
C GLY A 49 10.62 10.00 -13.54
N LYS A 50 11.27 11.15 -13.33
CA LYS A 50 10.82 12.48 -13.80
C LYS A 50 12.01 13.40 -13.92
#